data_AF-A0A1G9R9J8-F1
#
_entry.id   AF-A0A1G9R9J8-F1
#
_cell.length_a   1.000
_cell.length_b   1.000
_cell.length_c   1.000
_cell.angle_alpha   90.00
_cell.angle_beta   90.00
_cell.angle_gamma   90.00
#
_symmetry.space_group_name_H-M   'P 1'
#
loop_
_entity.id
_entity.type
_entity.pdbx_description
1 polymer ?
#
loop_
_entity_poly.entity_id
_entity_poly.type
_entity_poly.pdbx_seq_one_letter_code
_entity_poly.pdbx_strand_id
1 'polypeptide(L)'
;MHPDNAGIGFDDDLRAALRAADFLEGGPAARAGRQAAAAHPAAAPDHRRLAHLIPGTAPGPHAWKRAWRDVLTRESARTTRSGLGWALTSLAGGRFPALDVLEIGCERLRLSRVAYDGDGRGPATRPLADSAWGEFTDGGRHTGSPELPAEPLRRLFLLAGGTGPADADVTDPLGRALHTFVRGTPFGAAPLLVVVRAAGWRPVEQAAGTLCPETVPVLRLRLPAHWPEGPGDLIGALPLRHAIWLAAADIDGTSGTVGLVRRPLFPAGSRTGDQAGGEPGNVVRVPVAAPPDGATTGESAAVVVSARPGEPPARWRPVRADRLELPPGSRAALHYRLCGPDRVDLAFEGHHEPETAPWTVLAQTTPRRLSRPRTVDLVLAVEVAGPQAGGGAAVEERLQEAAAVVAAVRQAVGGGDTLRVGLIGYRDHAPLDRPHDSDPIVHRLGMAAAQTAERALAGWHHSALRHDFATGLEHVPHELASRRHLWRPDSHRVLLVIGSRPPHPRAAPPKVLRRSAAVRICPDRIEWETVLDDVRHYDGVSCVAVVDEPAWMDHLEGEPHLARWADRAWDLFGADGRFTAGHDPRRIASAVTAPALCLPEDGAPIRLVVPDGASAEWLHEAAG
;
A
#
# COMPACT_ATOMS: atom_id res chain seq x y z
N MET A 1 -17.25 -63.64 21.99
CA MET A 1 -16.07 -62.75 21.86
C MET A 1 -15.96 -62.39 20.38
N HIS A 2 -16.45 -61.20 20.00
CA HIS A 2 -16.62 -60.80 18.59
C HIS A 2 -15.28 -60.33 17.98
N PRO A 3 -14.91 -60.76 16.76
CA PRO A 3 -13.65 -60.38 16.11
C PRO A 3 -13.59 -58.94 15.57
N ASP A 4 -14.66 -58.15 15.68
CA ASP A 4 -14.73 -56.80 15.10
C ASP A 4 -14.08 -55.68 15.96
N ASN A 5 -13.76 -55.94 17.23
CA ASN A 5 -13.13 -54.92 18.09
C ASN A 5 -11.60 -54.81 17.93
N ALA A 6 -10.94 -55.81 17.31
CA ALA A 6 -9.48 -55.80 17.14
C ALA A 6 -9.01 -54.82 16.03
N GLY A 7 -9.88 -54.49 15.06
CA GLY A 7 -9.54 -53.60 13.95
C GLY A 7 -9.55 -52.10 14.29
N ILE A 8 -10.27 -51.70 15.34
CA ILE A 8 -10.46 -50.28 15.69
C ILE A 8 -9.20 -49.69 16.33
N GLY A 9 -8.52 -50.44 17.21
CA GLY A 9 -7.29 -49.98 17.89
C GLY A 9 -6.09 -49.84 16.94
N PHE A 10 -5.91 -50.81 16.04
CA PHE A 10 -4.81 -50.81 15.07
C PHE A 10 -4.85 -49.60 14.11
N ASP A 11 -6.05 -49.21 13.67
CA ASP A 11 -6.24 -48.04 12.81
C ASP A 11 -5.99 -46.71 13.55
N ASP A 12 -6.21 -46.65 14.87
CA ASP A 12 -5.92 -45.46 15.68
C ASP A 12 -4.42 -45.30 15.94
N ASP A 13 -3.68 -46.39 16.20
CA ASP A 13 -2.22 -46.38 16.35
C ASP A 13 -1.51 -45.95 15.05
N LEU A 14 -1.96 -46.44 13.90
CA LEU A 14 -1.48 -46.01 12.58
C LEU A 14 -1.62 -44.50 12.39
N ARG A 15 -2.80 -43.95 12.74
CA ARG A 15 -3.07 -42.51 12.64
C ARG A 15 -2.22 -41.72 13.62
N ALA A 16 -2.03 -42.22 14.84
CA ALA A 16 -1.20 -41.58 15.86
C ALA A 16 0.28 -41.51 15.43
N ALA A 17 0.83 -42.61 14.91
CA ALA A 17 2.18 -42.64 14.37
C ALA A 17 2.38 -41.65 13.21
N LEU A 18 1.41 -41.55 12.29
CA LEU A 18 1.49 -40.59 11.18
C LEU A 18 1.44 -39.13 11.64
N ARG A 19 0.60 -38.80 12.63
CA ARG A 19 0.54 -37.44 13.20
C ARG A 19 1.85 -37.06 13.90
N ALA A 20 2.38 -37.96 14.72
CA ALA A 20 3.66 -37.75 15.40
C ALA A 20 4.81 -37.63 14.39
N ALA A 21 4.82 -38.45 13.33
CA ALA A 21 5.80 -38.32 12.23
C ALA A 21 5.68 -36.97 11.52
N ASP A 22 4.48 -36.54 11.13
CA ASP A 22 4.26 -35.25 10.46
C ASP A 22 4.70 -34.08 11.35
N PHE A 23 4.48 -34.16 12.67
CA PHE A 23 4.96 -33.16 13.64
C PHE A 23 6.49 -33.09 13.71
N LEU A 24 7.16 -34.23 13.80
CA LEU A 24 8.62 -34.30 13.84
C LEU A 24 9.28 -33.81 12.53
N GLU A 25 8.57 -33.91 11.41
CA GLU A 25 9.04 -33.44 10.11
C GLU A 25 8.81 -31.93 9.85
N GLY A 26 8.14 -31.23 10.77
CA GLY A 26 7.79 -29.81 10.64
C GLY A 26 6.51 -29.53 9.83
N GLY A 27 5.70 -30.56 9.57
CA GLY A 27 4.38 -30.41 8.97
C GLY A 27 4.36 -30.02 7.48
N PRO A 28 3.21 -29.49 6.99
CA PRO A 28 2.98 -29.18 5.58
C PRO A 28 3.95 -28.15 4.99
N ALA A 29 4.39 -27.15 5.75
CA ALA A 29 5.29 -26.10 5.26
C ALA A 29 6.69 -26.66 4.92
N ALA A 30 7.24 -27.48 5.82
CA ALA A 30 8.49 -28.19 5.58
C ALA A 30 8.38 -29.22 4.43
N ARG A 31 7.19 -29.82 4.23
CA ARG A 31 6.92 -30.69 3.08
C ARG A 31 6.78 -29.92 1.77
N ALA A 32 6.15 -28.75 1.76
CA ALA A 32 6.01 -27.90 0.57
C ALA A 32 7.37 -27.41 0.05
N GLY A 33 8.28 -27.01 0.94
CA GLY A 33 9.67 -26.66 0.55
C GLY A 33 10.45 -27.82 -0.08
N ARG A 34 10.15 -29.07 0.32
CA ARG A 34 10.73 -30.30 -0.26
C ARG A 34 9.99 -30.77 -1.53
N GLN A 35 8.68 -30.50 -1.64
CA GLN A 35 7.81 -30.91 -2.75
C GLN A 35 7.74 -29.92 -3.91
N ALA A 36 8.19 -28.68 -3.74
CA ALA A 36 8.41 -27.76 -4.88
C ALA A 36 9.37 -28.35 -5.94
N ALA A 37 10.09 -29.44 -5.61
CA ALA A 37 10.91 -30.24 -6.52
C ALA A 37 10.22 -31.48 -7.11
N ALA A 38 8.98 -31.84 -6.73
CA ALA A 38 8.29 -33.05 -7.23
C ALA A 38 6.75 -32.90 -7.31
N ALA A 39 6.19 -33.13 -8.51
CA ALA A 39 4.78 -32.90 -8.87
C ALA A 39 3.79 -34.00 -8.39
N HIS A 40 3.87 -34.45 -7.13
CA HIS A 40 2.99 -35.51 -6.61
C HIS A 40 2.22 -35.10 -5.34
N PRO A 41 1.00 -35.64 -5.15
CA PRO A 41 0.15 -35.31 -4.01
C PRO A 41 0.85 -35.64 -2.68
N ALA A 42 0.54 -34.84 -1.65
CA ALA A 42 1.21 -34.85 -0.35
C ALA A 42 1.53 -36.26 0.19
N ALA A 43 2.77 -36.70 -0.03
CA ALA A 43 3.26 -37.98 0.44
C ALA A 43 3.10 -38.09 1.96
N ALA A 44 2.85 -39.32 2.45
CA ALA A 44 2.81 -39.60 3.88
C ALA A 44 4.21 -39.35 4.49
N PRO A 45 4.29 -38.87 5.74
CA PRO A 45 5.57 -38.68 6.44
C PRO A 45 6.31 -40.01 6.65
N ASP A 46 7.62 -39.95 6.87
CA ASP A 46 8.47 -41.09 7.23
C ASP A 46 8.12 -41.60 8.64
N HIS A 47 7.29 -42.63 8.66
CA HIS A 47 6.78 -43.28 9.85
C HIS A 47 7.69 -44.41 10.38
N ARG A 48 8.83 -44.69 9.73
CA ARG A 48 9.70 -45.84 10.10
C ARG A 48 10.18 -45.75 11.55
N ARG A 49 10.44 -44.54 12.03
CA ARG A 49 10.87 -44.29 13.42
C ARG A 49 9.80 -44.58 14.46
N LEU A 50 8.52 -44.59 14.08
CA LEU A 50 7.38 -44.81 14.99
C LEU A 50 6.69 -46.17 14.76
N ALA A 51 7.03 -46.88 13.68
CA ALA A 51 6.43 -48.17 13.34
C ALA A 51 6.63 -49.24 14.44
N HIS A 52 7.73 -49.17 15.19
CA HIS A 52 8.02 -50.08 16.30
C HIS A 52 7.14 -49.86 17.54
N LEU A 53 6.41 -48.73 17.60
CA LEU A 53 5.49 -48.41 18.70
C LEU A 53 4.07 -48.95 18.47
N ILE A 54 3.78 -49.44 17.25
CA ILE A 54 2.47 -50.00 16.89
C ILE A 54 2.46 -51.48 17.26
N PRO A 55 1.51 -51.94 18.11
CA PRO A 55 1.38 -53.35 18.43
C PRO A 55 0.92 -54.18 17.22
N GLY A 56 1.51 -55.37 17.03
CA GLY A 56 1.11 -56.33 16.01
C GLY A 56 2.03 -56.45 14.79
N THR A 57 1.51 -57.01 13.69
CA THR A 57 2.26 -57.23 12.45
C THR A 57 2.46 -55.92 11.67
N ALA A 58 3.59 -55.79 10.98
CA ALA A 58 3.95 -54.58 10.24
C ALA A 58 2.86 -54.23 9.19
N PRO A 59 2.27 -53.02 9.25
CA PRO A 59 1.22 -52.62 8.31
C PRO A 59 1.75 -52.48 6.89
N GLY A 60 0.97 -52.96 5.91
CA GLY A 60 1.32 -52.82 4.49
C GLY A 60 1.21 -51.36 3.99
N PRO A 61 1.88 -51.00 2.86
CA PRO A 61 1.91 -49.62 2.35
C PRO A 61 0.54 -48.98 2.10
N HIS A 62 -0.46 -49.77 1.69
CA HIS A 62 -1.82 -49.30 1.46
C HIS A 62 -2.54 -48.85 2.75
N ALA A 63 -2.27 -49.50 3.88
CA ALA A 63 -2.85 -49.15 5.17
C ALA A 63 -2.37 -47.76 5.62
N TRP A 64 -1.05 -47.50 5.51
CA TRP A 64 -0.47 -46.19 5.79
C TRP A 64 -1.04 -45.08 4.90
N LYS A 65 -1.18 -45.31 3.59
CA LYS A 65 -1.76 -44.32 2.66
C LYS A 65 -3.23 -44.02 2.94
N ARG A 66 -3.99 -45.02 3.41
CA ARG A 66 -5.39 -44.83 3.83
C ARG A 66 -5.45 -44.04 5.14
N ALA A 67 -4.70 -44.46 6.16
CA ALA A 67 -4.64 -43.79 7.45
C ALA A 67 -4.21 -42.32 7.32
N TRP A 68 -3.28 -42.01 6.41
CA TRP A 68 -2.85 -40.63 6.16
C TRP A 68 -3.95 -39.75 5.57
N ARG A 69 -4.72 -40.25 4.59
CA ARG A 69 -5.88 -39.53 4.06
C ARG A 69 -6.93 -39.28 5.14
N ASP A 70 -7.15 -40.27 6.02
CA ASP A 70 -8.06 -40.13 7.16
C ASP A 70 -7.57 -39.09 8.17
N VAL A 71 -6.26 -39.03 8.44
CA VAL A 71 -5.65 -37.98 9.30
C VAL A 71 -5.95 -36.61 8.71
N LEU A 72 -5.57 -36.36 7.45
CA LEU A 72 -5.80 -35.06 6.79
C LEU A 72 -7.27 -34.65 6.79
N THR A 73 -8.17 -35.59 6.52
CA THR A 73 -9.62 -35.34 6.50
C THR A 73 -10.12 -34.97 7.90
N ARG A 74 -9.72 -35.72 8.93
CA ARG A 74 -10.15 -35.48 10.32
C ARG A 74 -9.57 -34.18 10.89
N GLU A 75 -8.33 -33.87 10.59
CA GLU A 75 -7.69 -32.60 11.01
C GLU A 75 -8.39 -31.41 10.38
N SER A 76 -8.66 -31.47 9.08
CA SER A 76 -9.42 -30.43 8.38
C SER A 76 -10.82 -30.24 8.97
N ALA A 77 -11.54 -31.34 9.24
CA ALA A 77 -12.90 -31.29 9.79
C ALA A 77 -12.96 -30.78 11.23
N ARG A 78 -11.88 -30.95 12.01
CA ARG A 78 -11.79 -30.52 13.42
C ARG A 78 -11.21 -29.13 13.61
N THR A 79 -10.60 -28.55 12.57
CA THR A 79 -10.03 -27.21 12.63
C THR A 79 -11.14 -26.17 12.78
N THR A 80 -11.08 -25.36 13.83
CA THR A 80 -12.04 -24.29 14.09
C THR A 80 -11.31 -22.97 14.29
N ARG A 81 -11.48 -22.05 13.32
CA ARG A 81 -10.94 -20.68 13.35
C ARG A 81 -12.01 -19.60 13.55
N SER A 82 -13.28 -19.99 13.50
CA SER A 82 -14.42 -19.09 13.65
C SER A 82 -14.33 -18.31 14.96
N GLY A 83 -14.67 -17.01 14.92
CA GLY A 83 -14.61 -16.13 16.09
C GLY A 83 -13.25 -15.50 16.35
N LEU A 84 -12.15 -15.98 15.75
CA LEU A 84 -10.82 -15.36 15.93
C LEU A 84 -10.86 -13.89 15.49
N GLY A 85 -11.46 -13.60 14.33
CA GLY A 85 -11.64 -12.24 13.85
C GLY A 85 -12.39 -11.32 14.82
N TRP A 86 -13.38 -11.85 15.57
CA TRP A 86 -14.10 -11.08 16.59
C TRP A 86 -13.21 -10.77 17.80
N ALA A 87 -12.44 -11.75 18.29
CA ALA A 87 -11.53 -11.54 19.42
C ALA A 87 -10.43 -10.53 19.06
N LEU A 88 -9.86 -10.64 17.86
CA LEU A 88 -8.86 -9.73 17.33
C LEU A 88 -9.43 -8.32 17.12
N THR A 89 -10.61 -8.17 16.50
CA THR A 89 -11.28 -6.87 16.36
C THR A 89 -11.62 -6.26 17.73
N SER A 90 -12.02 -7.05 18.72
CA SER A 90 -12.32 -6.57 20.07
C SER A 90 -11.06 -6.07 20.79
N LEU A 91 -9.92 -6.72 20.59
CA LEU A 91 -8.62 -6.27 21.09
C LEU A 91 -8.18 -4.97 20.39
N ALA A 92 -8.21 -4.92 19.06
CA ALA A 92 -7.83 -3.74 18.27
C ALA A 92 -8.75 -2.53 18.55
N GLY A 93 -10.05 -2.76 18.71
CA GLY A 93 -11.04 -1.73 19.06
C GLY A 93 -10.98 -1.25 20.51
N GLY A 94 -10.08 -1.80 21.33
CA GLY A 94 -9.92 -1.40 22.73
C GLY A 94 -11.02 -1.92 23.68
N ARG A 95 -11.92 -2.78 23.21
CA ARG A 95 -12.88 -3.49 24.08
C ARG A 95 -12.17 -4.39 25.07
N PHE A 96 -11.06 -5.00 24.63
CA PHE A 96 -10.14 -5.73 25.50
C PHE A 96 -8.86 -4.92 25.66
N PRO A 97 -8.44 -4.57 26.89
CA PRO A 97 -7.16 -3.89 27.10
C PRO A 97 -5.97 -4.82 26.80
N ALA A 98 -6.18 -6.12 26.97
CA ALA A 98 -5.25 -7.19 26.63
C ALA A 98 -6.03 -8.48 26.35
N LEU A 99 -5.39 -9.46 25.71
CA LEU A 99 -5.90 -10.80 25.48
C LEU A 99 -4.87 -11.81 26.00
N ASP A 100 -5.27 -12.67 26.92
CA ASP A 100 -4.43 -13.79 27.36
C ASP A 100 -4.66 -14.97 26.41
N VAL A 101 -3.59 -15.56 25.89
CA VAL A 101 -3.59 -16.65 24.92
C VAL A 101 -2.95 -17.87 25.56
N LEU A 102 -3.76 -18.88 25.87
CA LEU A 102 -3.33 -20.19 26.34
C LEU A 102 -3.21 -21.13 25.15
N GLU A 103 -1.98 -21.40 24.72
CA GLU A 103 -1.64 -22.38 23.70
C GLU A 103 -1.40 -23.75 24.34
N ILE A 104 -2.16 -24.73 23.88
CA ILE A 104 -2.03 -26.15 24.27
C ILE A 104 -1.47 -26.87 23.05
N GLY A 105 -0.16 -27.07 23.03
CA GLY A 105 0.55 -27.73 21.93
C GLY A 105 0.80 -29.22 22.19
N CYS A 106 1.35 -29.88 21.18
CA CYS A 106 1.71 -31.31 21.25
C CYS A 106 2.86 -31.60 22.22
N GLU A 107 3.72 -30.63 22.55
CA GLU A 107 4.85 -30.82 23.46
C GLU A 107 4.89 -29.86 24.64
N ARG A 108 4.24 -28.71 24.52
CA ARG A 108 4.34 -27.61 25.47
C ARG A 108 3.01 -26.91 25.67
N LEU A 109 2.89 -26.31 26.85
CA LEU A 109 1.87 -25.36 27.24
C LEU A 109 2.50 -23.98 27.29
N ARG A 110 1.86 -23.00 26.66
CA ARG A 110 2.32 -21.61 26.70
C ARG A 110 1.17 -20.68 27.01
N LEU A 111 1.39 -19.78 27.95
CA LEU A 111 0.49 -18.68 28.23
C LEU A 111 1.22 -17.38 27.85
N SER A 112 0.61 -16.60 26.97
CA SER A 112 1.12 -15.29 26.56
C SER A 112 0.06 -14.22 26.73
N ARG A 113 0.48 -12.98 26.97
CA ARG A 113 -0.40 -11.80 26.95
C ARG A 113 -0.13 -10.99 25.70
N VAL A 114 -1.19 -10.69 24.97
CA VAL A 114 -1.18 -9.78 23.82
C VAL A 114 -1.84 -8.48 24.27
N ALA A 115 -1.11 -7.38 24.21
CA ALA A 115 -1.64 -6.07 24.60
C ALA A 115 -1.08 -4.97 23.72
N TYR A 116 -1.86 -3.90 23.57
CA TYR A 116 -1.33 -2.62 23.16
C TYR A 116 -0.73 -1.94 24.39
N ASP A 117 0.32 -1.13 24.21
CA ASP A 117 0.77 -0.25 25.27
C ASP A 117 -0.28 0.84 25.57
N GLY A 118 -0.09 1.60 26.65
CA GLY A 118 -1.02 2.67 27.06
C GLY A 118 -1.20 3.77 26.01
N ASP A 119 -0.27 3.83 25.07
CA ASP A 119 -0.14 4.78 23.98
C ASP A 119 -0.75 4.26 22.66
N GLY A 120 -1.14 2.98 22.62
CA GLY A 120 -1.69 2.31 21.47
C GLY A 120 -0.68 1.67 20.51
N ARG A 121 0.61 1.60 20.85
CA ARG A 121 1.58 0.79 20.10
C ARG A 121 1.36 -0.69 20.35
N GLY A 122 1.76 -1.49 19.37
CA GLY A 122 1.67 -2.92 19.43
C GLY A 122 0.58 -3.46 18.51
N PRO A 123 0.33 -4.77 18.61
CA PRO A 123 0.35 -5.47 19.89
C PRO A 123 1.71 -6.10 20.19
N ALA A 124 2.17 -5.92 21.43
CA ALA A 124 3.29 -6.69 21.95
C ALA A 124 2.76 -8.02 22.51
N THR A 125 3.49 -9.11 22.21
CA THR A 125 3.25 -10.40 22.85
C THR A 125 4.28 -10.61 23.94
N ARG A 126 3.84 -10.78 25.18
CA ARG A 126 4.70 -11.07 26.34
C ARG A 126 4.41 -12.49 26.83
N PRO A 127 5.41 -13.39 26.90
CA PRO A 127 5.21 -14.68 27.55
C PRO A 127 4.97 -14.49 29.05
N LEU A 128 3.97 -15.19 29.58
CA LEU A 128 3.65 -15.22 31.01
C LEU A 128 4.11 -16.54 31.66
N ALA A 129 3.95 -17.65 30.94
CA ALA A 129 4.41 -18.97 31.37
C ALA A 129 4.63 -19.89 30.17
N ASP A 130 5.56 -20.83 30.32
CA ASP A 130 5.90 -21.83 29.31
C ASP A 130 6.36 -23.08 30.05
N SER A 131 5.78 -24.24 29.72
CA SER A 131 6.18 -25.51 30.33
C SER A 131 6.01 -26.67 29.34
N ALA A 132 6.94 -27.60 29.34
CA ALA A 132 6.84 -28.82 28.53
C ALA A 132 6.00 -29.88 29.24
N TRP A 133 5.28 -30.73 28.48
CA TRP A 133 4.52 -31.83 29.07
C TRP A 133 5.39 -32.78 29.93
N GLY A 134 6.67 -32.93 29.59
CA GLY A 134 7.64 -33.72 30.35
C GLY A 134 8.09 -33.08 31.67
N GLU A 135 7.90 -31.78 31.90
CA GLU A 135 8.28 -31.15 33.18
C GLU A 135 7.29 -31.48 34.30
N PHE A 136 6.09 -31.95 33.94
CA PHE A 136 5.10 -32.42 34.91
C PHE A 136 5.41 -33.85 35.40
N THR A 137 6.40 -34.54 34.84
CA THR A 137 6.73 -35.94 35.16
C THR A 137 7.85 -36.10 36.18
N ASP A 138 8.78 -35.14 36.30
CA ASP A 138 9.95 -35.22 37.19
C ASP A 138 9.75 -34.45 38.50
N GLY A 139 9.42 -35.17 39.58
CA GLY A 139 9.81 -34.77 40.95
C GLY A 139 8.73 -34.13 41.85
N GLY A 140 8.17 -34.95 42.74
CA GLY A 140 8.47 -34.72 44.16
C GLY A 140 7.49 -33.96 45.06
N ARG A 141 6.20 -33.80 44.72
CA ARG A 141 5.15 -33.42 45.72
C ARG A 141 3.69 -33.58 45.31
N HIS A 142 3.38 -33.93 44.06
CA HIS A 142 2.01 -34.08 43.59
C HIS A 142 1.75 -35.52 43.13
N THR A 143 1.06 -36.29 43.96
CA THR A 143 0.67 -37.70 43.79
C THR A 143 -0.38 -37.94 42.69
N GLY A 144 -0.25 -37.27 41.53
CA GLY A 144 -1.23 -37.38 40.45
C GLY A 144 -0.78 -36.94 39.06
N SER A 145 0.53 -36.73 38.85
CA SER A 145 1.05 -36.35 37.53
C SER A 145 0.89 -37.47 36.48
N PRO A 146 0.72 -37.12 35.20
CA PRO A 146 0.82 -38.09 34.09
C PRO A 146 2.13 -38.86 34.16
N GLU A 147 2.08 -40.19 34.12
CA GLU A 147 3.25 -40.98 33.69
C GLU A 147 3.39 -40.86 32.16
N LEU A 148 3.59 -39.64 31.65
CA LEU A 148 3.99 -39.49 30.26
C LEU A 148 5.43 -40.00 30.13
N PRO A 149 5.75 -40.80 29.10
CA PRO A 149 7.11 -41.25 28.87
C PRO A 149 8.08 -40.07 28.75
N ALA A 150 9.26 -40.20 29.36
CA ALA A 150 10.35 -39.24 29.17
C ALA A 150 10.83 -39.21 27.71
N GLU A 151 10.77 -40.36 27.04
CA GLU A 151 11.12 -40.52 25.62
C GLU A 151 10.17 -39.70 24.71
N PRO A 152 10.70 -38.73 23.93
CA PRO A 152 9.88 -37.82 23.12
C PRO A 152 8.98 -38.52 22.09
N LEU A 153 9.51 -39.53 21.39
CA LEU A 153 8.77 -40.24 20.34
C LEU A 153 7.55 -40.98 20.92
N ARG A 154 7.76 -41.71 22.02
CA ARG A 154 6.71 -42.45 22.69
C ARG A 154 5.66 -41.51 23.28
N ARG A 155 6.09 -40.38 23.86
CA ARG A 155 5.18 -39.33 24.35
C ARG A 155 4.32 -38.75 23.23
N LEU A 156 4.92 -38.32 22.12
CA LEU A 156 4.18 -37.78 20.97
C LEU A 156 3.17 -38.80 20.41
N PHE A 157 3.56 -40.07 20.32
CA PHE A 157 2.67 -41.15 19.87
C PHE A 157 1.42 -41.28 20.78
N LEU A 158 1.61 -41.30 22.11
CA LEU A 158 0.49 -41.36 23.07
C LEU A 158 -0.39 -40.10 22.98
N LEU A 159 0.22 -38.91 22.92
CA LEU A 159 -0.51 -37.65 22.78
C LEU A 159 -1.32 -37.57 21.48
N ALA A 160 -0.85 -38.21 20.41
CA ALA A 160 -1.55 -38.32 19.13
C ALA A 160 -2.73 -39.33 19.14
N GLY A 161 -2.93 -40.03 20.26
CA GLY A 161 -4.01 -40.98 20.49
C GLY A 161 -3.63 -42.45 20.29
N GLY A 162 -2.34 -42.78 20.23
CA GLY A 162 -1.89 -44.17 20.22
C GLY A 162 -2.05 -44.80 21.60
N THR A 163 -2.45 -46.07 21.67
CA THR A 163 -2.61 -46.81 22.94
C THR A 163 -1.30 -47.48 23.35
N GLY A 164 -0.48 -47.84 22.36
CA GLY A 164 0.80 -48.51 22.57
C GLY A 164 0.67 -49.87 23.27
N PRO A 165 1.78 -50.49 23.68
CA PRO A 165 1.76 -51.81 24.31
C PRO A 165 1.21 -51.85 25.75
N ALA A 166 0.84 -50.71 26.35
CA ALA A 166 0.46 -50.59 27.76
C ALA A 166 -0.95 -50.01 28.01
N ASP A 167 -1.71 -49.69 26.95
CA ASP A 167 -3.11 -49.20 27.00
C ASP A 167 -3.39 -48.12 28.07
N ALA A 168 -2.48 -47.14 28.17
CA ALA A 168 -2.54 -46.12 29.21
C ALA A 168 -3.51 -44.99 28.83
N ASP A 169 -4.51 -44.71 29.67
CA ASP A 169 -5.33 -43.49 29.53
C ASP A 169 -4.52 -42.26 29.98
N VAL A 170 -4.17 -41.42 29.01
CA VAL A 170 -3.39 -40.19 29.23
C VAL A 170 -4.27 -38.95 29.40
N THR A 171 -5.59 -39.04 29.17
CA THR A 171 -6.49 -37.87 29.11
C THR A 171 -6.66 -37.19 30.46
N ASP A 172 -7.04 -37.96 31.48
CA ASP A 172 -7.24 -37.46 32.84
C ASP A 172 -5.97 -36.84 33.45
N PRO A 173 -4.79 -37.48 33.34
CA PRO A 173 -3.55 -36.86 33.77
C PRO A 173 -3.19 -35.57 33.03
N LEU A 174 -3.40 -35.49 31.71
CA LEU A 174 -3.20 -34.27 30.93
C LEU A 174 -4.12 -33.15 31.40
N GLY A 175 -5.39 -33.47 31.70
CA GLY A 175 -6.34 -32.53 32.29
C GLY A 175 -5.83 -31.97 33.62
N ARG A 176 -5.33 -32.82 34.52
CA ARG A 176 -4.73 -32.37 35.80
C ARG A 176 -3.50 -31.49 35.60
N ALA A 177 -2.59 -31.84 34.69
CA ALA A 177 -1.41 -31.04 34.38
C ALA A 177 -1.80 -29.65 33.84
N LEU A 178 -2.78 -29.57 32.93
CA LEU A 178 -3.36 -28.31 32.46
C LEU A 178 -3.93 -27.48 33.61
N HIS A 179 -4.72 -28.08 34.50
CA HIS A 179 -5.29 -27.39 35.66
C HIS A 179 -4.21 -26.85 36.60
N THR A 180 -3.11 -27.59 36.80
CA THR A 180 -1.98 -27.16 37.62
C THR A 180 -1.24 -26.01 36.96
N PHE A 181 -0.93 -26.11 35.67
CA PHE A 181 -0.30 -25.05 34.90
C PHE A 181 -1.11 -23.76 34.99
N VAL A 182 -2.41 -23.85 34.71
CA VAL A 182 -3.33 -22.72 34.77
C VAL A 182 -3.37 -22.13 36.19
N ARG A 183 -3.65 -22.91 37.24
CA ARG A 183 -3.68 -22.40 38.63
C ARG A 183 -2.36 -21.81 39.12
N GLY A 184 -1.22 -22.28 38.63
CA GLY A 184 0.10 -21.77 38.97
C GLY A 184 0.48 -20.48 38.26
N THR A 185 -0.34 -19.98 37.34
CA THR A 185 -0.03 -18.80 36.53
C THR A 185 -0.88 -17.58 36.90
N PRO A 186 -0.30 -16.37 36.89
CA PRO A 186 -1.04 -15.14 37.17
C PRO A 186 -1.83 -14.70 35.93
N PHE A 187 -3.04 -15.25 35.73
CA PHE A 187 -3.99 -14.80 34.71
C PHE A 187 -5.37 -14.59 35.34
N GLY A 188 -6.18 -13.64 34.83
CA GLY A 188 -7.52 -13.42 35.40
C GLY A 188 -8.16 -12.04 35.19
N ALA A 189 -7.40 -11.02 34.78
CA ALA A 189 -7.97 -9.69 34.46
C ALA A 189 -8.34 -9.52 32.98
N ALA A 190 -7.68 -10.27 32.09
CA ALA A 190 -7.90 -10.18 30.64
C ALA A 190 -8.74 -11.37 30.14
N PRO A 191 -9.54 -11.18 29.08
CA PRO A 191 -10.20 -12.28 28.37
C PRO A 191 -9.23 -13.38 27.93
N LEU A 192 -9.65 -14.64 28.05
CA LEU A 192 -8.84 -15.80 27.71
C LEU A 192 -9.23 -16.39 26.34
N LEU A 193 -8.25 -16.47 25.44
CA LEU A 193 -8.29 -17.25 24.20
C LEU A 193 -7.56 -18.58 24.44
N VAL A 194 -8.26 -19.71 24.27
CA VAL A 194 -7.63 -21.04 24.35
C VAL A 194 -7.39 -21.55 22.93
N VAL A 195 -6.15 -21.91 22.62
CA VAL A 195 -5.72 -22.38 21.31
C VAL A 195 -5.18 -23.80 21.46
N VAL A 196 -5.97 -24.78 21.01
CA VAL A 196 -5.53 -26.18 20.97
C VAL A 196 -4.84 -26.44 19.65
N ARG A 197 -3.51 -26.46 19.65
CA ARG A 197 -2.66 -26.76 18.48
C ARG A 197 -2.44 -28.26 18.36
N ALA A 198 -3.53 -28.99 18.23
CA ALA A 198 -3.52 -30.45 18.21
C ALA A 198 -4.81 -30.98 17.57
N ALA A 199 -5.32 -30.32 16.52
CA ALA A 199 -6.53 -30.79 15.84
C ALA A 199 -6.40 -32.28 15.47
N GLY A 200 -7.36 -33.11 15.90
CA GLY A 200 -7.33 -34.55 15.68
C GLY A 200 -6.51 -35.38 16.68
N TRP A 201 -5.76 -34.75 17.59
CA TRP A 201 -5.06 -35.41 18.70
C TRP A 201 -6.01 -35.52 19.89
N ARG A 202 -6.83 -36.58 19.87
CA ARG A 202 -7.96 -36.74 20.80
C ARG A 202 -7.61 -36.54 22.27
N PRO A 203 -6.53 -37.13 22.83
CA PRO A 203 -6.23 -36.96 24.25
C PRO A 203 -5.97 -35.51 24.63
N VAL A 204 -5.23 -34.77 23.80
CA VAL A 204 -4.94 -33.34 24.02
C VAL A 204 -6.22 -32.50 23.89
N GLU A 205 -7.05 -32.78 22.88
CA GLU A 205 -8.34 -32.08 22.68
C GLU A 205 -9.32 -32.33 23.83
N GLN A 206 -9.37 -33.56 24.35
CA GLN A 206 -10.22 -33.95 25.48
C GLN A 206 -9.72 -33.32 26.78
N ALA A 207 -8.40 -33.37 27.04
CA ALA A 207 -7.78 -32.72 28.19
C ALA A 207 -8.05 -31.20 28.19
N ALA A 208 -7.91 -30.53 27.05
CA ALA A 208 -8.29 -29.13 26.91
C ALA A 208 -9.78 -28.87 27.17
N GLY A 209 -10.65 -29.85 26.89
CA GLY A 209 -12.08 -29.83 27.22
C GLY A 209 -12.37 -29.84 28.72
N THR A 210 -11.45 -30.38 29.54
CA THR A 210 -11.58 -30.45 31.01
C THR A 210 -11.23 -29.15 31.74
N LEU A 211 -10.70 -28.14 31.03
CA LEU A 211 -10.38 -26.83 31.62
C LEU A 211 -11.64 -26.18 32.24
N CYS A 212 -11.49 -25.77 33.51
CA CYS A 212 -12.57 -25.43 34.45
C CYS A 212 -13.53 -24.33 33.94
N PRO A 213 -14.84 -24.38 34.29
CA PRO A 213 -15.80 -23.30 34.02
C PRO A 213 -15.49 -21.97 34.74
N GLU A 214 -14.63 -21.95 35.76
CA GLU A 214 -14.26 -20.72 36.49
C GLU A 214 -13.49 -19.72 35.62
N THR A 215 -12.87 -20.19 34.53
CA THR A 215 -12.21 -19.37 33.51
C THR A 215 -12.86 -19.64 32.17
N VAL A 216 -14.05 -19.08 31.96
CA VAL A 216 -14.80 -19.18 30.70
C VAL A 216 -13.98 -18.48 29.61
N PRO A 217 -13.40 -19.23 28.65
CA PRO A 217 -12.67 -18.59 27.57
C PRO A 217 -13.65 -17.88 26.66
N VAL A 218 -13.27 -16.68 26.20
CA VAL A 218 -14.09 -15.95 25.23
C VAL A 218 -14.10 -16.64 23.88
N LEU A 219 -13.09 -17.47 23.61
CA LEU A 219 -13.00 -18.26 22.41
C LEU A 219 -12.10 -19.49 22.61
N ARG A 220 -12.49 -20.61 21.99
CA ARG A 220 -11.67 -21.83 21.88
C ARG A 220 -11.40 -22.14 20.41
N LEU A 221 -10.13 -22.17 20.04
CA LEU A 221 -9.67 -22.49 18.69
C LEU A 221 -9.07 -23.90 18.67
N ARG A 222 -9.30 -24.60 17.56
CA ARG A 222 -8.64 -25.87 17.25
C ARG A 222 -7.85 -25.67 15.97
N LEU A 223 -6.54 -25.81 16.06
CA LEU A 223 -5.62 -25.58 14.96
C LEU A 223 -4.78 -26.84 14.72
N PRO A 224 -4.30 -27.05 13.48
CA PRO A 224 -3.31 -28.09 13.21
C PRO A 224 -2.08 -27.95 14.10
N ALA A 225 -1.38 -29.05 14.41
CA ALA A 225 -0.24 -29.05 15.32
C ALA A 225 0.87 -28.06 14.91
N HIS A 226 1.08 -27.92 13.61
CA HIS A 226 2.11 -27.08 13.00
C HIS A 226 1.69 -25.61 12.86
N TRP A 227 0.46 -25.27 13.26
CA TRP A 227 -0.11 -23.94 13.04
C TRP A 227 -0.50 -23.29 14.36
N PRO A 228 -0.06 -22.05 14.64
CA PRO A 228 0.98 -21.24 13.96
C PRO A 228 2.41 -21.47 14.49
N GLU A 229 3.48 -20.94 13.88
CA GLU A 229 4.85 -21.11 14.41
C GLU A 229 5.02 -20.40 15.77
N GLY A 230 4.27 -19.32 16.01
CA GLY A 230 4.15 -18.70 17.32
C GLY A 230 2.89 -17.84 17.50
N PRO A 231 2.65 -17.30 18.71
CA PRO A 231 1.50 -16.44 19.00
C PRO A 231 1.43 -15.20 18.08
N GLY A 232 2.59 -14.75 17.57
CA GLY A 232 2.72 -13.66 16.58
C GLY A 232 1.88 -13.86 15.31
N ASP A 233 1.71 -15.10 14.86
CA ASP A 233 0.97 -15.39 13.63
C ASP A 233 -0.56 -15.36 13.86
N LEU A 234 -1.02 -15.68 15.08
CA LEU A 234 -2.43 -15.52 15.45
C LEU A 234 -2.84 -14.05 15.41
N ILE A 235 -1.91 -13.18 15.79
CA ILE A 235 -2.13 -11.74 15.89
C ILE A 235 -1.71 -10.99 14.62
N GLY A 236 -1.06 -11.66 13.65
CA GLY A 236 -0.68 -11.07 12.36
C GLY A 236 -1.88 -10.57 11.54
N ALA A 237 -3.06 -11.16 11.76
CA ALA A 237 -4.33 -10.74 11.15
C ALA A 237 -5.09 -9.68 11.96
N LEU A 238 -4.48 -9.08 12.98
CA LEU A 238 -5.14 -8.01 13.74
C LEU A 238 -5.43 -6.82 12.82
N PRO A 239 -6.67 -6.29 12.86
CA PRO A 239 -6.97 -5.05 12.18
C PRO A 239 -6.20 -3.91 12.84
N LEU A 240 -5.82 -2.91 12.03
CA LEU A 240 -5.19 -1.69 12.49
C LEU A 240 -6.04 -0.98 13.53
N ARG A 241 -5.44 -0.67 14.69
CA ARG A 241 -6.10 0.13 15.73
C ARG A 241 -6.24 1.61 15.34
N HIS A 242 -5.23 2.14 14.66
CA HIS A 242 -5.17 3.50 14.16
C HIS A 242 -4.85 3.48 12.67
N ALA A 243 -5.30 4.52 11.96
CA ALA A 243 -4.95 4.67 10.56
C ALA A 243 -3.43 4.87 10.42
N ILE A 244 -2.87 4.28 9.38
CA ILE A 244 -1.48 4.44 8.97
C ILE A 244 -1.45 5.42 7.81
N TRP A 245 -0.51 6.36 7.87
CA TRP A 245 -0.37 7.48 6.97
C TRP A 245 1.05 7.57 6.44
N LEU A 246 1.23 8.14 5.25
CA LEU A 246 2.52 8.66 4.79
C LEU A 246 2.62 10.13 5.20
N ALA A 247 3.68 10.50 5.91
CA ALA A 247 4.01 11.89 6.22
C ALA A 247 4.85 12.50 5.09
N ALA A 248 4.58 13.77 4.76
CA ALA A 248 5.31 14.52 3.75
C ALA A 248 5.44 16.00 4.14
N ALA A 249 6.41 16.68 3.53
CA ALA A 249 6.53 18.14 3.60
C ALA A 249 5.69 18.76 2.48
N ASP A 250 4.74 19.62 2.85
CA ASP A 250 3.95 20.40 1.91
C ASP A 250 4.53 21.80 1.79
N ILE A 251 4.67 22.29 0.56
CA ILE A 251 5.33 23.56 0.27
C ILE A 251 4.30 24.47 -0.40
N ASP A 252 3.96 25.57 0.27
CA ASP A 252 3.19 26.64 -0.35
C ASP A 252 4.12 27.41 -1.31
N GLY A 253 3.97 27.16 -2.62
CA GLY A 253 4.74 27.81 -3.67
C GLY A 253 4.63 29.34 -3.67
N THR A 254 3.57 29.90 -3.08
CA THR A 254 3.35 31.36 -3.01
C THR A 254 4.10 32.00 -1.85
N SER A 255 3.98 31.45 -0.63
CA SER A 255 4.58 32.04 0.58
C SER A 255 5.98 31.49 0.90
N GLY A 256 6.33 30.36 0.28
CA GLY A 256 7.48 29.53 0.62
C GLY A 256 7.31 28.77 1.95
N THR A 257 6.15 28.86 2.60
CA THR A 257 5.90 28.20 3.89
C THR A 257 5.90 26.70 3.69
N VAL A 258 6.57 25.99 4.59
CA VAL A 258 6.63 24.53 4.59
C VAL A 258 5.85 24.01 5.79
N GLY A 259 4.86 23.17 5.52
CA GLY A 259 4.05 22.47 6.51
C GLY A 259 4.29 20.96 6.48
N LEU A 260 3.76 20.26 7.48
CA LEU A 260 3.70 18.81 7.50
C LEU A 260 2.29 18.35 7.16
N VAL A 261 2.18 17.48 6.17
CA VAL A 261 0.92 16.89 5.74
C VAL A 261 0.99 15.37 5.83
N ARG A 262 -0.16 14.72 5.75
CA ARG A 262 -0.25 13.27 5.75
C ARG A 262 -1.28 12.77 4.73
N ARG A 263 -0.96 11.64 4.08
CA ARG A 263 -1.86 10.92 3.17
C ARG A 263 -2.23 9.57 3.78
N PRO A 264 -3.51 9.17 3.79
CA PRO A 264 -3.90 7.87 4.31
C PRO A 264 -3.32 6.76 3.43
N LEU A 265 -2.65 5.81 4.06
CA LEU A 265 -2.25 4.56 3.40
C LEU A 265 -3.27 3.47 3.71
N PHE A 266 -3.48 3.20 5.01
CA PHE A 266 -4.39 2.16 5.46
C PHE A 266 -5.29 2.72 6.55
N PRO A 267 -6.62 2.73 6.37
CA PRO A 267 -7.52 3.19 7.42
C PRO A 267 -7.49 2.29 8.65
N ALA A 268 -7.94 2.82 9.79
CA ALA A 268 -8.18 1.99 10.97
C ALA A 268 -9.17 0.87 10.62
N GLY A 269 -8.92 -0.34 11.12
CA GLY A 269 -9.70 -1.53 10.80
C GLY A 269 -9.11 -2.40 9.68
N SER A 270 -8.20 -1.88 8.84
CA SER A 270 -7.57 -2.67 7.77
C SER A 270 -6.77 -3.84 8.31
N ARG A 271 -6.83 -4.98 7.62
CA ARG A 271 -6.06 -6.20 7.91
C ARG A 271 -5.11 -6.55 6.77
N THR A 272 -4.13 -7.38 7.07
CA THR A 272 -3.35 -8.08 6.03
C THR A 272 -4.28 -8.87 5.12
N GLY A 273 -4.38 -8.45 3.86
CA GLY A 273 -5.17 -9.15 2.83
C GLY A 273 -6.52 -8.52 2.51
N ASP A 274 -6.94 -7.47 3.23
CA ASP A 274 -8.16 -6.74 2.89
C ASP A 274 -7.96 -5.97 1.58
N GLN A 275 -8.89 -6.11 0.63
CA GLN A 275 -8.91 -5.31 -0.60
C GLN A 275 -9.22 -3.84 -0.26
N ALA A 276 -8.21 -2.99 -0.29
CA ALA A 276 -8.41 -1.55 -0.35
C ALA A 276 -8.84 -1.19 -1.78
N GLY A 277 -10.15 -1.04 -2.03
CA GLY A 277 -10.71 -0.41 -3.22
C GLY A 277 -10.14 -0.84 -4.60
N GLY A 278 -10.75 -1.85 -5.21
CA GLY A 278 -10.89 -1.91 -6.68
C GLY A 278 -9.82 -2.62 -7.53
N GLU A 279 -8.55 -2.67 -7.13
CA GLU A 279 -7.49 -3.33 -7.93
C GLU A 279 -6.93 -4.58 -7.23
N PRO A 280 -6.64 -5.68 -7.97
CA PRO A 280 -6.17 -6.94 -7.41
C PRO A 280 -4.68 -6.84 -7.02
N GLY A 281 -4.42 -6.39 -5.79
CA GLY A 281 -3.11 -6.46 -5.16
C GLY A 281 -2.96 -5.38 -4.09
N ASN A 282 -2.94 -5.82 -2.83
CA ASN A 282 -2.66 -5.19 -1.53
C ASN A 282 -1.61 -4.03 -1.44
N VAL A 283 -1.55 -3.14 -2.41
CA VAL A 283 -0.48 -2.17 -2.62
C VAL A 283 -1.08 -0.79 -2.83
N VAL A 284 -0.79 0.13 -1.92
CA VAL A 284 -1.17 1.54 -2.06
C VAL A 284 -0.03 2.26 -2.77
N ARG A 285 -0.30 2.70 -4.00
CA ARG A 285 0.61 3.53 -4.78
C ARG A 285 0.44 5.00 -4.37
N VAL A 286 1.54 5.65 -3.99
CA VAL A 286 1.57 7.07 -3.63
C VAL A 286 2.60 7.80 -4.49
N PRO A 287 2.17 8.75 -5.35
CA PRO A 287 3.10 9.63 -6.05
C PRO A 287 3.72 10.62 -5.05
N VAL A 288 5.04 10.78 -5.14
CA VAL A 288 5.83 11.72 -4.36
C VAL A 288 6.87 12.39 -5.24
N ALA A 289 7.33 13.57 -4.83
CA ALA A 289 8.42 14.29 -5.45
C ALA A 289 9.59 14.46 -4.48
N ALA A 290 10.79 14.57 -5.05
CA ALA A 290 11.94 15.12 -4.34
C ALA A 290 11.68 16.59 -4.00
N PRO A 291 12.22 17.10 -2.89
CA PRO A 291 12.22 18.53 -2.62
C PRO A 291 12.84 19.34 -3.78
N PRO A 292 12.49 20.63 -3.90
CA PRO A 292 13.07 21.51 -4.90
C PRO A 292 14.60 21.54 -4.87
N ASP A 293 15.17 21.86 -6.03
CA ASP A 293 16.60 21.82 -6.28
C ASP A 293 17.35 22.89 -5.46
N GLY A 294 18.27 22.45 -4.59
CA GLY A 294 18.95 23.27 -3.57
C GLY A 294 18.30 23.25 -2.18
N ALA A 295 17.07 22.75 -2.05
CA ALA A 295 16.39 22.60 -0.76
C ALA A 295 16.69 21.27 -0.06
N THR A 296 17.40 20.35 -0.71
CA THR A 296 17.76 19.01 -0.19
C THR A 296 19.24 18.70 -0.45
N THR A 297 19.76 17.67 0.24
CA THR A 297 21.08 17.09 -0.01
C THR A 297 21.07 15.96 -1.05
N GLY A 298 19.92 15.72 -1.72
CA GLY A 298 19.73 14.62 -2.68
C GLY A 298 19.17 13.34 -2.04
N GLU A 299 18.96 13.35 -0.73
CA GLU A 299 18.35 12.25 0.03
C GLU A 299 17.01 12.74 0.59
N SER A 300 15.96 11.94 0.40
CA SER A 300 14.61 12.20 0.93
C SER A 300 14.17 11.06 1.85
N ALA A 301 13.33 11.35 2.84
CA ALA A 301 12.84 10.40 3.82
C ALA A 301 11.34 10.20 3.59
N ALA A 302 10.95 8.96 3.32
CA ALA A 302 9.57 8.54 3.32
C ALA A 302 9.23 7.95 4.69
N VAL A 303 8.37 8.64 5.45
CA VAL A 303 8.05 8.24 6.82
C VAL A 303 6.58 7.84 6.90
N VAL A 304 6.36 6.56 7.19
CA VAL A 304 5.04 6.01 7.51
C VAL A 304 4.79 6.20 9.00
N VAL A 305 3.67 6.83 9.34
CA VAL A 305 3.29 7.15 10.71
C VAL A 305 1.91 6.59 11.06
N SER A 306 1.73 6.26 12.33
CA SER A 306 0.44 6.00 12.97
C SER A 306 0.06 7.21 13.79
N ALA A 307 -1.16 7.70 13.60
CA ALA A 307 -1.65 8.90 14.28
C ALA A 307 -3.17 8.93 14.33
N ARG A 308 -3.72 9.57 15.36
CA ARG A 308 -5.16 9.82 15.47
C ARG A 308 -5.60 10.98 14.56
N PRO A 309 -6.89 11.06 14.20
CA PRO A 309 -7.45 12.25 13.56
C PRO A 309 -7.20 13.50 14.42
N GLY A 310 -6.67 14.58 13.84
CA GLY A 310 -6.40 15.84 14.54
C GLY A 310 -5.21 15.84 15.50
N GLU A 311 -4.37 14.79 15.49
CA GLU A 311 -3.17 14.72 16.32
C GLU A 311 -2.02 15.51 15.67
N PRO A 312 -1.35 16.43 16.39
CA PRO A 312 -0.31 17.28 15.81
C PRO A 312 0.92 16.47 15.37
N PRO A 313 1.70 16.95 14.38
CA PRO A 313 2.86 16.22 13.83
C PRO A 313 3.87 15.75 14.88
N ALA A 314 4.09 16.53 15.95
CA ALA A 314 5.00 16.17 17.04
C ALA A 314 4.60 14.88 17.79
N ARG A 315 3.35 14.43 17.66
CA ARG A 315 2.82 13.21 18.30
C ARG A 315 2.61 12.05 17.33
N TRP A 316 2.87 12.25 16.04
CA TRP A 316 2.81 11.16 15.07
C TRP A 316 3.86 10.10 15.42
N ARG A 317 3.47 8.83 15.33
CA ARG A 317 4.30 7.71 15.77
C ARG A 317 4.89 7.04 14.53
N PRO A 318 6.23 6.97 14.38
CA PRO A 318 6.81 6.29 13.22
C PRO A 318 6.51 4.78 13.28
N VAL A 319 6.03 4.25 12.17
CA VAL A 319 5.84 2.81 11.90
C VAL A 319 6.98 2.30 11.03
N ARG A 320 7.37 3.10 10.03
CA ARG A 320 8.49 2.83 9.12
C ARG A 320 9.08 4.15 8.63
N ALA A 321 10.39 4.17 8.41
CA ALA A 321 11.07 5.29 7.77
C ALA A 321 12.12 4.74 6.81
N ASP A 322 12.09 5.23 5.56
CA ASP A 322 13.07 4.87 4.53
C ASP A 322 13.73 6.14 4.02
N ARG A 323 15.05 6.07 3.85
CA ARG A 323 15.83 7.05 3.10
C ARG A 323 15.83 6.63 1.64
N LEU A 324 15.45 7.55 0.77
CA LEU A 324 15.30 7.40 -0.67
C LEU A 324 16.35 8.28 -1.37
N GLU A 325 17.02 7.71 -2.36
CA GLU A 325 17.79 8.48 -3.33
C GLU A 325 16.84 9.00 -4.41
N LEU A 326 16.42 10.25 -4.27
CA LEU A 326 15.60 10.94 -5.26
C LEU A 326 16.39 12.13 -5.79
N PRO A 327 16.78 12.14 -7.08
CA PRO A 327 17.39 13.31 -7.69
C PRO A 327 16.50 14.56 -7.45
N PRO A 328 17.08 15.75 -7.22
CA PRO A 328 16.29 16.94 -6.96
C PRO A 328 15.25 17.21 -8.07
N GLY A 329 14.03 17.55 -7.68
CA GLY A 329 12.89 17.74 -8.60
C GLY A 329 12.39 16.47 -9.32
N SER A 330 12.97 15.29 -9.06
CA SER A 330 12.46 14.03 -9.61
C SER A 330 11.16 13.59 -8.94
N ARG A 331 10.40 12.75 -9.64
CA ARG A 331 9.18 12.12 -9.15
C ARG A 331 9.37 10.62 -8.98
N ALA A 332 8.66 10.06 -8.03
CA ALA A 332 8.64 8.64 -7.75
C ALA A 332 7.23 8.18 -7.34
N ALA A 333 6.95 6.90 -7.58
CA ALA A 333 5.76 6.25 -7.04
C ALA A 333 6.19 5.23 -5.97
N LEU A 334 5.76 5.45 -4.73
CA LEU A 334 6.02 4.56 -3.61
C LEU A 334 4.88 3.55 -3.48
N HIS A 335 5.20 2.28 -3.30
CA HIS A 335 4.22 1.20 -3.24
C HIS A 335 4.24 0.57 -1.85
N TYR A 336 3.19 0.82 -1.06
CA TYR A 336 3.12 0.34 0.33
C TYR A 336 2.22 -0.86 0.49
N ARG A 337 2.66 -1.86 1.27
CA ARG A 337 1.88 -3.06 1.60
C ARG A 337 1.79 -3.27 3.10
N LEU A 338 0.57 -3.44 3.61
CA LEU A 338 0.33 -3.81 5.00
C LEU A 338 0.67 -5.29 5.22
N CYS A 339 1.65 -5.56 6.09
CA CYS A 339 2.15 -6.90 6.38
C CYS A 339 1.88 -7.32 7.83
N GLY A 340 1.28 -6.45 8.64
CA GLY A 340 0.85 -6.68 10.01
C GLY A 340 0.43 -5.36 10.68
N PRO A 341 -0.09 -5.39 11.91
CA PRO A 341 -0.64 -4.21 12.59
C PRO A 341 0.36 -3.05 12.78
N ASP A 342 1.66 -3.35 12.89
CA ASP A 342 2.74 -2.37 13.00
C ASP A 342 3.82 -2.55 11.90
N ARG A 343 3.48 -3.25 10.81
CA ARG A 343 4.46 -3.61 9.78
C ARG A 343 3.94 -3.26 8.40
N VAL A 344 4.63 -2.31 7.78
CA VAL A 344 4.42 -1.89 6.40
C VAL A 344 5.69 -2.17 5.62
N ASP A 345 5.54 -2.75 4.43
CA ASP A 345 6.63 -2.89 3.47
C ASP A 345 6.54 -1.75 2.45
N LEU A 346 7.69 -1.22 2.06
CA LEU A 346 7.85 -0.34 0.90
C LEU A 346 8.46 -1.15 -0.25
N ALA A 347 7.83 -1.07 -1.42
CA ALA A 347 8.44 -1.42 -2.69
C ALA A 347 8.69 -0.12 -3.47
N PHE A 348 9.94 0.09 -3.86
CA PHE A 348 10.40 1.23 -4.65
C PHE A 348 11.42 0.75 -5.66
N GLU A 349 11.32 1.22 -6.92
CA GLU A 349 12.21 0.80 -8.01
C GLU A 349 13.62 1.40 -7.89
N GLY A 350 13.76 2.53 -7.18
CA GLY A 350 15.05 3.17 -6.91
C GLY A 350 15.73 2.65 -5.65
N HIS A 351 16.88 3.24 -5.32
CA HIS A 351 17.61 2.89 -4.09
C HIS A 351 16.89 3.43 -2.85
N HIS A 352 16.71 2.56 -1.86
CA HIS A 352 16.28 2.96 -0.53
C HIS A 352 16.91 2.09 0.54
N GLU A 353 17.01 2.66 1.75
CA GLU A 353 17.51 1.97 2.93
C GLU A 353 16.78 2.47 4.18
N PRO A 354 16.89 1.78 5.33
CA PRO A 354 16.25 2.23 6.56
C PRO A 354 16.75 3.61 7.00
N GLU A 355 15.82 4.54 7.23
CA GLU A 355 16.13 5.85 7.83
C GLU A 355 16.31 5.69 9.34
N THR A 356 17.42 6.20 9.86
CA THR A 356 17.79 6.06 11.28
C THR A 356 17.43 7.28 12.12
N ALA A 357 17.21 8.44 11.47
CA ALA A 357 16.78 9.65 12.16
C ALA A 357 15.38 9.44 12.78
N PRO A 358 15.19 9.74 14.06
CA PRO A 358 13.87 9.63 14.68
C PRO A 358 12.93 10.66 14.07
N TRP A 359 11.64 10.31 14.01
CA TRP A 359 10.59 11.20 13.48
C TRP A 359 10.63 12.61 14.10
N THR A 360 10.87 12.71 15.40
CA THR A 360 10.96 14.00 16.09
C THR A 360 12.06 14.89 15.51
N VAL A 361 13.19 14.32 15.10
CA VAL A 361 14.25 15.07 14.43
C VAL A 361 13.79 15.47 13.03
N LEU A 362 13.30 14.53 12.21
CA LEU A 362 12.84 14.83 10.84
C LEU A 362 11.76 15.93 10.81
N ALA A 363 10.78 15.87 11.72
CA ALA A 363 9.72 16.85 11.83
C ALA A 363 10.22 18.22 12.33
N GLN A 364 11.16 18.26 13.28
CA GLN A 364 11.70 19.50 13.83
C GLN A 364 12.72 20.17 12.91
N THR A 365 13.47 19.40 12.13
CA THR A 365 14.47 19.91 11.17
C THR A 365 13.88 20.19 9.80
N THR A 366 12.58 19.92 9.59
CA THR A 366 11.90 20.39 8.38
C THR A 366 11.87 21.92 8.45
N PRO A 367 12.46 22.62 7.47
CA PRO A 367 12.51 24.07 7.50
C PRO A 367 11.09 24.61 7.49
N ARG A 368 10.87 25.78 8.10
CA ARG A 368 9.52 26.39 8.11
C ARG A 368 9.24 27.20 6.85
N ARG A 369 10.29 27.62 6.15
CA ARG A 369 10.18 28.52 5.01
C ARG A 369 11.36 28.37 4.04
N LEU A 370 11.04 28.42 2.76
CA LEU A 370 12.00 28.50 1.67
C LEU A 370 12.14 29.95 1.16
N SER A 371 13.36 30.28 0.76
CA SER A 371 13.79 31.54 0.16
C SER A 371 13.18 31.71 -1.24
N ARG A 372 13.12 32.98 -1.69
CA ARG A 372 12.50 33.40 -2.97
C ARG A 372 12.96 32.55 -4.17
N PRO A 373 12.06 32.34 -5.15
CA PRO A 373 12.29 31.38 -6.22
C PRO A 373 13.40 31.78 -7.21
N ARG A 374 14.01 30.79 -7.85
CA ARG A 374 14.65 30.92 -9.18
C ARG A 374 13.73 31.72 -10.09
N THR A 375 14.30 32.46 -11.02
CA THR A 375 13.48 33.13 -12.04
C THR A 375 12.67 32.09 -12.81
N VAL A 376 11.40 32.38 -13.12
CA VAL A 376 10.48 31.47 -13.79
C VAL A 376 10.28 31.90 -15.24
N ASP A 377 10.46 30.98 -16.18
CA ASP A 377 10.05 31.13 -17.57
C ASP A 377 8.83 30.22 -17.81
N LEU A 378 7.67 30.84 -18.06
CA LEU A 378 6.40 30.17 -18.26
C LEU A 378 6.00 30.27 -19.74
N VAL A 379 5.77 29.15 -20.42
CA VAL A 379 5.05 29.13 -21.68
C VAL A 379 3.63 28.65 -21.43
N LEU A 380 2.67 29.50 -21.78
CA LEU A 380 1.25 29.19 -21.68
C LEU A 380 0.70 28.81 -23.05
N ALA A 381 0.27 27.57 -23.20
CA ALA A 381 -0.40 27.06 -24.40
C ALA A 381 -1.92 27.00 -24.14
N VAL A 382 -2.70 27.76 -24.89
CA VAL A 382 -4.17 27.84 -24.70
C VAL A 382 -4.89 27.38 -25.95
N GLU A 383 -5.86 26.47 -25.76
CA GLU A 383 -6.79 26.05 -26.81
C GLU A 383 -7.76 27.18 -27.13
N VAL A 384 -7.64 27.76 -28.32
CA VAL A 384 -8.51 28.86 -28.77
C VAL A 384 -9.66 28.39 -29.67
N ALA A 385 -9.81 27.08 -29.86
CA ALA A 385 -10.93 26.51 -30.60
C ALA A 385 -12.11 26.17 -29.65
N GLY A 386 -13.34 26.50 -30.08
CA GLY A 386 -14.54 26.21 -29.29
C GLY A 386 -15.86 26.21 -30.09
N PRO A 387 -16.94 25.67 -29.50
CA PRO A 387 -18.23 25.55 -30.19
C PRO A 387 -18.81 26.92 -30.58
N GLN A 388 -19.22 27.05 -31.84
CA GLN A 388 -19.83 28.29 -32.33
C GLN A 388 -21.21 28.58 -31.70
N ALA A 389 -21.95 27.52 -31.32
CA ALA A 389 -23.29 27.63 -30.76
C ALA A 389 -23.34 28.34 -29.38
N GLY A 390 -22.20 28.50 -28.72
CA GLY A 390 -22.05 29.24 -27.45
C GLY A 390 -21.34 30.59 -27.58
N GLY A 391 -21.20 31.14 -28.79
CA GLY A 391 -20.58 32.45 -29.02
C GLY A 391 -19.09 32.54 -28.68
N GLY A 392 -18.41 31.41 -28.46
CA GLY A 392 -17.02 31.39 -28.00
C GLY A 392 -16.84 31.52 -26.49
N ALA A 393 -17.90 31.50 -25.69
CA ALA A 393 -17.84 31.68 -24.23
C ALA A 393 -16.83 30.74 -23.53
N ALA A 394 -16.79 29.45 -23.91
CA ALA A 394 -15.81 28.51 -23.35
C ALA A 394 -14.36 28.90 -23.65
N VAL A 395 -14.08 29.49 -24.82
CA VAL A 395 -12.74 29.99 -25.14
C VAL A 395 -12.45 31.27 -24.34
N GLU A 396 -13.43 32.15 -24.19
CA GLU A 396 -13.29 33.35 -23.36
C GLU A 396 -12.99 33.00 -21.89
N GLU A 397 -13.68 32.00 -21.34
CA GLU A 397 -13.43 31.48 -19.98
C GLU A 397 -12.00 30.93 -19.85
N ARG A 398 -11.52 30.13 -20.81
CA ARG A 398 -10.12 29.66 -20.82
C ARG A 398 -9.11 30.80 -20.92
N LEU A 399 -9.38 31.84 -21.72
CA LEU A 399 -8.51 33.01 -21.84
C LEU A 399 -8.51 33.85 -20.54
N GLN A 400 -9.65 33.95 -19.86
CA GLN A 400 -9.75 34.60 -18.55
C GLN A 400 -9.00 33.80 -17.48
N GLU A 401 -9.14 32.47 -17.47
CA GLU A 401 -8.41 31.58 -16.57
C GLU A 401 -6.89 31.66 -16.82
N ALA A 402 -6.47 31.62 -18.09
CA ALA A 402 -5.09 31.83 -18.51
C ALA A 402 -4.52 33.15 -17.95
N ALA A 403 -5.25 34.25 -18.09
CA ALA A 403 -4.83 35.55 -17.56
C ALA A 403 -4.79 35.57 -16.02
N ALA A 404 -5.76 34.94 -15.36
CA ALA A 404 -5.82 34.84 -13.90
C ALA A 404 -4.65 34.03 -13.34
N VAL A 405 -4.27 32.93 -14.00
CA VAL A 405 -3.09 32.12 -13.62
C VAL A 405 -1.80 32.92 -13.80
N VAL A 406 -1.61 33.62 -14.93
CA VAL A 406 -0.43 34.49 -15.12
C VAL A 406 -0.33 35.55 -14.01
N ALA A 407 -1.45 36.19 -13.67
CA ALA A 407 -1.49 37.16 -12.59
C ALA A 407 -1.16 36.55 -11.23
N ALA A 408 -1.64 35.34 -10.94
CA ALA A 408 -1.34 34.61 -9.71
C ALA A 408 0.13 34.18 -9.62
N VAL A 409 0.71 33.65 -10.71
CA VAL A 409 2.14 33.30 -10.78
C VAL A 409 3.00 34.54 -10.58
N ARG A 410 2.65 35.67 -11.20
CA ARG A 410 3.34 36.96 -11.00
C ARG A 410 3.34 37.39 -9.53
N GLN A 411 2.21 37.21 -8.83
CA GLN A 411 2.13 37.52 -7.41
C GLN A 411 3.01 36.58 -6.57
N ALA A 412 3.03 35.29 -6.90
CA ALA A 412 3.82 34.28 -6.18
C ALA A 412 5.34 34.46 -6.33
N VAL A 413 5.84 34.73 -7.55
CA VAL A 413 7.29 34.85 -7.78
C VAL A 413 7.92 36.14 -7.25
N GLY A 414 7.14 37.21 -7.10
CA GLY A 414 7.58 38.51 -6.60
C GLY A 414 8.51 39.28 -7.56
N GLY A 415 8.16 40.52 -7.92
CA GLY A 415 8.98 41.40 -8.78
C GLY A 415 8.72 41.24 -10.29
N GLY A 416 9.19 42.21 -11.09
CA GLY A 416 8.92 42.27 -12.53
C GLY A 416 9.85 41.40 -13.39
N ASP A 417 11.10 41.21 -12.96
CA ASP A 417 12.13 40.50 -13.75
C ASP A 417 12.22 38.99 -13.44
N THR A 418 11.51 38.53 -12.41
CA THR A 418 11.53 37.14 -11.97
C THR A 418 10.69 36.24 -12.89
N LEU A 419 9.62 36.75 -13.51
CA LEU A 419 8.75 36.01 -14.40
C LEU A 419 8.84 36.50 -15.85
N ARG A 420 9.10 35.58 -16.79
CA ARG A 420 8.86 35.78 -18.22
C ARG A 420 7.79 34.82 -18.70
N VAL A 421 6.92 35.31 -19.58
CA VAL A 421 5.78 34.56 -20.10
C VAL A 421 5.82 34.55 -21.62
N GLY A 422 5.85 33.36 -22.22
CA GLY A 422 5.58 33.12 -23.63
C GLY A 422 4.15 32.61 -23.80
N LEU A 423 3.53 32.89 -24.95
CA LEU A 423 2.15 32.45 -25.23
C LEU A 423 2.07 31.71 -26.55
N ILE A 424 1.28 30.63 -26.55
CA ILE A 424 0.94 29.82 -27.73
C ILE A 424 -0.58 29.65 -27.75
N GLY A 425 -1.26 30.18 -28.77
CA GLY A 425 -2.68 29.92 -29.00
C GLY A 425 -2.83 28.87 -30.08
N TYR A 426 -3.38 27.70 -29.75
CA TYR A 426 -3.51 26.59 -30.69
C TYR A 426 -4.98 26.23 -30.97
N ARG A 427 -5.22 25.68 -32.15
CA ARG A 427 -6.53 25.24 -32.64
C ARG A 427 -6.42 23.91 -33.38
N ASP A 428 -7.53 23.47 -33.96
CA ASP A 428 -7.60 22.22 -34.73
C ASP A 428 -7.05 22.39 -36.15
N HIS A 429 -6.63 21.27 -36.72
CA HIS A 429 -6.39 21.14 -38.17
C HIS A 429 -7.66 21.40 -38.98
N ALA A 430 -7.55 21.91 -40.21
CA ALA A 430 -8.69 21.89 -41.10
C ALA A 430 -9.00 20.47 -41.58
N PRO A 431 -10.28 20.11 -41.78
CA PRO A 431 -10.63 18.77 -42.19
C PRO A 431 -10.09 18.30 -43.55
N LEU A 432 -9.57 19.20 -44.39
CA LEU A 432 -9.06 18.89 -45.72
C LEU A 432 -7.60 19.28 -45.92
N ASP A 433 -6.92 19.70 -44.84
CA ASP A 433 -5.52 20.08 -44.91
C ASP A 433 -4.65 18.87 -45.23
N ARG A 434 -3.74 19.04 -46.19
CA ARG A 434 -2.59 18.17 -46.41
C ARG A 434 -1.50 18.50 -45.38
N PRO A 435 -0.46 17.67 -45.27
CA PRO A 435 0.66 18.00 -44.40
C PRO A 435 1.20 19.40 -44.72
N HIS A 436 1.35 20.23 -43.68
CA HIS A 436 1.83 21.61 -43.71
C HIS A 436 0.93 22.64 -44.44
N ASP A 437 -0.31 22.29 -44.78
CA ASP A 437 -1.25 23.24 -45.43
C ASP A 437 -1.75 24.34 -44.48
N SER A 438 -1.85 24.05 -43.17
CA SER A 438 -2.19 25.06 -42.18
C SER A 438 -1.45 24.85 -40.86
N ASP A 439 -1.11 25.97 -40.23
CA ASP A 439 -0.49 25.99 -38.91
C ASP A 439 -1.60 26.02 -37.84
N PRO A 440 -1.70 24.99 -36.99
CA PRO A 440 -2.67 24.98 -35.89
C PRO A 440 -2.28 25.94 -34.77
N ILE A 441 -1.05 26.48 -34.73
CA ILE A 441 -0.66 27.55 -33.81
C ILE A 441 -1.00 28.89 -34.47
N VAL A 442 -2.05 29.55 -33.98
CA VAL A 442 -2.58 30.80 -34.55
C VAL A 442 -2.14 32.05 -33.80
N HIS A 443 -1.70 31.91 -32.55
CA HIS A 443 -1.15 33.02 -31.78
C HIS A 443 0.21 32.66 -31.20
N ARG A 444 1.14 33.62 -31.29
CA ARG A 444 2.51 33.49 -30.77
C ARG A 444 2.91 34.77 -30.07
N LEU A 445 3.37 34.63 -28.83
CA LEU A 445 4.15 35.64 -28.14
C LEU A 445 5.47 35.00 -27.71
N GLY A 446 6.59 35.66 -28.01
CA GLY A 446 7.88 35.30 -27.42
C GLY A 446 7.91 35.56 -25.91
N MET A 447 9.03 35.26 -25.25
CA MET A 447 9.17 35.53 -23.82
C MET A 447 9.07 37.03 -23.52
N ALA A 448 8.04 37.42 -22.76
CA ALA A 448 7.74 38.81 -22.42
C ALA A 448 7.45 38.98 -20.92
N ALA A 449 7.37 40.22 -20.46
CA ALA A 449 6.89 40.52 -19.12
C ALA A 449 5.42 40.08 -18.95
N ALA A 450 5.04 39.65 -17.75
CA ALA A 450 3.71 39.12 -17.45
C ALA A 450 2.56 40.09 -17.85
N GLN A 451 2.72 41.41 -17.61
CA GLN A 451 1.72 42.40 -18.02
C GLN A 451 1.53 42.46 -19.56
N THR A 452 2.57 42.16 -20.33
CA THR A 452 2.48 42.11 -21.80
C THR A 452 1.77 40.84 -22.26
N ALA A 453 2.02 39.71 -21.60
CA ALA A 453 1.29 38.47 -21.86
C ALA A 453 -0.20 38.60 -21.50
N GLU A 454 -0.54 39.17 -20.33
CA GLU A 454 -1.93 39.45 -19.94
C GLU A 454 -2.67 40.31 -20.98
N ARG A 455 -2.02 41.37 -21.48
CA ARG A 455 -2.59 42.22 -22.55
C ARG A 455 -2.73 41.48 -23.88
N ALA A 456 -1.79 40.60 -24.22
CA ALA A 456 -1.87 39.81 -25.44
C ALA A 456 -3.04 38.82 -25.39
N LEU A 457 -3.23 38.12 -24.25
CA LEU A 457 -4.35 37.19 -24.04
C LEU A 457 -5.71 37.90 -24.20
N ALA A 458 -5.84 39.11 -23.67
CA ALA A 458 -7.07 39.91 -23.81
C ALA A 458 -7.40 40.29 -25.27
N GLY A 459 -6.42 40.24 -26.17
CA GLY A 459 -6.59 40.51 -27.60
C GLY A 459 -6.79 39.27 -28.46
N TRP A 460 -6.79 38.06 -27.88
CA TRP A 460 -7.00 36.83 -28.65
C TRP A 460 -8.47 36.62 -28.99
N HIS A 461 -8.72 35.95 -30.11
CA HIS A 461 -10.07 35.69 -30.60
C HIS A 461 -10.28 34.19 -30.75
N HIS A 462 -11.51 33.75 -30.50
CA HIS A 462 -11.85 32.34 -30.64
C HIS A 462 -11.78 31.90 -32.11
N SER A 463 -11.40 30.64 -32.30
CA SER A 463 -11.49 29.91 -33.56
C SER A 463 -12.66 28.94 -33.51
N ALA A 464 -13.29 28.71 -34.66
CA ALA A 464 -14.34 27.71 -34.77
C ALA A 464 -13.79 26.30 -34.50
N LEU A 465 -14.48 25.53 -33.66
CA LEU A 465 -14.26 24.10 -33.46
C LEU A 465 -14.45 23.34 -34.77
N ARG A 466 -13.48 22.47 -35.12
CA ARG A 466 -13.53 21.65 -36.34
C ARG A 466 -13.56 20.16 -36.05
N HIS A 467 -13.03 19.75 -34.90
CA HIS A 467 -12.95 18.36 -34.48
C HIS A 467 -13.35 18.18 -33.02
N ASP A 468 -14.31 17.31 -32.72
CA ASP A 468 -14.81 17.20 -31.34
C ASP A 468 -13.80 16.53 -30.39
N PHE A 469 -12.97 15.62 -30.89
CA PHE A 469 -12.20 14.67 -30.05
C PHE A 469 -10.70 14.97 -29.91
N ALA A 470 -10.16 15.84 -30.77
CA ALA A 470 -8.74 16.14 -30.79
C ALA A 470 -8.49 17.56 -31.32
N THR A 471 -7.36 18.14 -30.96
CA THR A 471 -6.91 19.48 -31.36
C THR A 471 -5.43 19.45 -31.73
N GLY A 472 -4.90 20.52 -32.34
CA GLY A 472 -3.51 20.61 -32.81
C GLY A 472 -2.45 20.76 -31.71
N LEU A 473 -2.71 20.24 -30.51
CA LEU A 473 -1.83 20.32 -29.34
C LEU A 473 -0.46 19.63 -29.59
N GLU A 474 -0.39 18.67 -30.52
CA GLU A 474 0.86 17.97 -30.88
C GLU A 474 1.96 18.91 -31.42
N HIS A 475 1.60 20.12 -31.87
CA HIS A 475 2.55 21.12 -32.36
C HIS A 475 3.24 21.90 -31.23
N VAL A 476 2.67 21.92 -30.02
CA VAL A 476 3.19 22.72 -28.90
C VAL A 476 4.61 22.27 -28.48
N PRO A 477 4.90 20.97 -28.27
CA PRO A 477 6.26 20.53 -27.95
C PRO A 477 7.29 20.89 -29.02
N HIS A 478 6.91 20.89 -30.30
CA HIS A 478 7.79 21.25 -31.41
C HIS A 478 8.10 22.75 -31.42
N GLU A 479 7.08 23.59 -31.16
CA GLU A 479 7.26 25.03 -31.02
C GLU A 479 8.21 25.34 -29.85
N LEU A 480 8.09 24.64 -28.72
CA LEU A 480 9.03 24.77 -27.59
C LEU A 480 10.46 24.38 -27.96
N ALA A 481 10.64 23.24 -28.64
CA ALA A 481 11.96 22.77 -29.07
C ALA A 481 12.64 23.78 -30.01
N SER A 482 11.89 24.42 -30.90
CA SER A 482 12.42 25.48 -31.78
C SER A 482 12.82 26.76 -31.02
N ARG A 483 12.25 26.96 -29.83
CA ARG A 483 12.41 28.15 -28.98
C ARG A 483 13.38 27.96 -27.82
N ARG A 484 14.17 26.88 -27.80
CA ARG A 484 15.12 26.56 -26.72
C ARG A 484 16.05 27.71 -26.32
N HIS A 485 16.47 28.51 -27.29
CA HIS A 485 17.35 29.67 -27.08
C HIS A 485 16.68 30.84 -26.34
N LEU A 486 15.35 30.82 -26.16
CA LEU A 486 14.60 31.85 -25.45
C LEU A 486 14.54 31.63 -23.93
N TRP A 487 14.85 30.42 -23.47
CA TRP A 487 14.92 30.11 -22.04
C TRP A 487 16.13 30.75 -21.38
N ARG A 488 15.97 31.24 -20.16
CA ARG A 488 17.11 31.64 -19.34
C ARG A 488 17.89 30.39 -18.88
N PRO A 489 19.23 30.46 -18.79
CA PRO A 489 20.06 29.33 -18.34
C PRO A 489 19.66 28.79 -16.96
N ASP A 490 19.37 29.67 -16.00
CA ASP A 490 19.10 29.31 -14.60
C ASP A 490 17.62 29.46 -14.18
N SER A 491 16.70 29.52 -15.15
CA SER A 491 15.27 29.63 -14.83
C SER A 491 14.63 28.27 -14.57
N HIS A 492 13.63 28.25 -13.71
CA HIS A 492 12.63 27.19 -13.71
C HIS A 492 11.74 27.36 -14.95
N ARG A 493 11.71 26.36 -15.83
CA ARG A 493 11.02 26.41 -17.13
C ARG A 493 9.74 25.59 -17.04
N VAL A 494 8.62 26.19 -17.42
CA VAL A 494 7.30 25.56 -17.29
C VAL A 494 6.52 25.67 -18.59
N LEU A 495 5.94 24.58 -19.03
CA LEU A 495 4.83 24.54 -19.97
C LEU A 495 3.53 24.39 -19.19
N LEU A 496 2.63 25.37 -19.28
CA LEU A 496 1.27 25.27 -18.79
C LEU A 496 0.31 25.16 -19.98
N VAL A 497 -0.41 24.04 -20.08
CA VAL A 497 -1.42 23.81 -21.13
C VAL A 497 -2.81 24.04 -20.54
N ILE A 498 -3.64 24.83 -21.23
CA ILE A 498 -5.05 25.06 -20.88
C ILE A 498 -5.91 24.66 -22.08
N GLY A 499 -6.72 23.63 -21.92
CA GLY A 499 -7.57 23.13 -23.00
C GLY A 499 -8.41 21.92 -22.63
N SER A 500 -9.25 21.52 -23.57
CA SER A 500 -10.27 20.49 -23.37
C SER A 500 -9.94 19.19 -24.09
N ARG A 501 -9.26 19.28 -25.24
CA ARG A 501 -9.11 18.14 -26.16
C ARG A 501 -7.65 17.67 -26.27
N PRO A 502 -7.41 16.35 -26.30
CA PRO A 502 -6.07 15.79 -26.45
C PRO A 502 -5.49 16.04 -27.86
N PRO A 503 -4.18 15.80 -28.08
CA PRO A 503 -3.57 15.90 -29.40
C PRO A 503 -4.09 14.85 -30.38
N HIS A 504 -3.90 15.11 -31.68
CA HIS A 504 -4.15 14.10 -32.71
C HIS A 504 -3.12 12.95 -32.67
N PRO A 505 -3.53 11.69 -32.84
CA PRO A 505 -2.59 10.56 -32.93
C PRO A 505 -1.78 10.58 -34.24
N ARG A 506 -0.54 10.07 -34.22
CA ARG A 506 0.33 10.01 -35.42
C ARG A 506 -0.10 8.98 -36.48
N ALA A 507 -0.49 7.78 -36.07
CA ALA A 507 -0.54 6.63 -36.99
C ALA A 507 -1.83 5.81 -36.94
N ALA A 508 -2.37 5.55 -35.75
CA ALA A 508 -3.57 4.75 -35.57
C ALA A 508 -4.56 5.51 -34.67
N PRO A 509 -5.74 5.90 -35.20
CA PRO A 509 -6.75 6.50 -34.36
C PRO A 509 -7.45 5.43 -33.51
N PRO A 510 -7.85 5.74 -32.27
CA PRO A 510 -8.83 4.92 -31.57
C PRO A 510 -10.09 4.79 -32.44
N LYS A 511 -10.54 3.56 -32.75
CA LYS A 511 -11.79 3.36 -33.49
C LYS A 511 -12.98 3.70 -32.59
N VAL A 512 -13.68 4.76 -32.96
CA VAL A 512 -14.90 5.23 -32.28
C VAL A 512 -16.10 4.50 -32.88
N LEU A 513 -16.64 3.51 -32.16
CA LEU A 513 -17.62 2.57 -32.71
C LEU A 513 -19.05 3.15 -32.83
N ARG A 514 -19.43 4.12 -31.99
CA ARG A 514 -20.84 4.60 -31.96
C ARG A 514 -21.07 5.87 -32.76
N ARG A 515 -20.12 6.80 -32.81
CA ARG A 515 -20.34 8.13 -33.42
C ARG A 515 -20.02 8.26 -34.90
N SER A 516 -19.53 7.20 -35.56
CA SER A 516 -19.06 7.25 -36.97
C SER A 516 -18.00 8.32 -37.26
N ALA A 517 -17.44 8.96 -36.23
CA ALA A 517 -16.42 9.99 -36.34
C ALA A 517 -15.09 9.41 -35.85
N ALA A 518 -14.23 9.03 -36.79
CA ALA A 518 -12.86 8.62 -36.45
C ALA A 518 -12.12 9.84 -35.86
N VAL A 519 -11.46 9.66 -34.71
CA VAL A 519 -10.37 10.56 -34.33
C VAL A 519 -9.43 10.63 -35.51
N ARG A 520 -9.11 11.83 -35.98
CA ARG A 520 -8.27 11.98 -37.17
C ARG A 520 -6.82 11.94 -36.79
N ILE A 521 -6.03 11.31 -37.64
CA ILE A 521 -4.58 11.33 -37.53
C ILE A 521 -4.09 12.76 -37.77
N CYS A 522 -3.05 13.18 -37.05
CA CYS A 522 -2.35 14.43 -37.30
C CYS A 522 -1.89 14.47 -38.78
N PRO A 523 -2.31 15.46 -39.59
CA PRO A 523 -1.87 15.60 -40.98
C PRO A 523 -0.34 15.57 -41.11
N ASP A 524 0.35 16.21 -40.17
CA ASP A 524 1.82 16.32 -40.14
C ASP A 524 2.51 15.10 -39.53
N ARG A 525 1.77 14.09 -39.08
CA ARG A 525 2.29 12.83 -38.51
C ARG A 525 3.26 13.04 -37.34
N ILE A 526 3.01 14.08 -36.56
CA ILE A 526 3.89 14.53 -35.48
C ILE A 526 3.98 13.50 -34.33
N GLU A 527 5.21 13.21 -33.90
CA GLU A 527 5.51 12.44 -32.68
C GLU A 527 5.67 13.37 -31.48
N TRP A 528 4.55 13.83 -30.93
CA TRP A 528 4.59 14.79 -29.84
C TRP A 528 5.10 14.19 -28.51
N GLU A 529 4.86 12.91 -28.24
CA GLU A 529 5.29 12.25 -26.99
C GLU A 529 6.82 12.30 -26.86
N THR A 530 7.54 11.87 -27.90
CA THR A 530 9.01 11.88 -27.93
C THR A 530 9.57 13.30 -27.78
N VAL A 531 8.97 14.28 -28.47
CA VAL A 531 9.46 15.66 -28.39
C VAL A 531 9.15 16.31 -27.04
N LEU A 532 8.00 16.00 -26.43
CA LEU A 532 7.68 16.43 -25.09
C LEU A 532 8.67 15.84 -24.08
N ASP A 533 8.97 14.54 -24.19
CA ASP A 533 9.97 13.88 -23.34
C ASP A 533 11.37 14.47 -23.54
N ASP A 534 11.78 14.77 -24.78
CA ASP A 534 13.06 15.44 -25.06
C ASP A 534 13.14 16.84 -24.43
N VAL A 535 12.06 17.63 -24.52
CA VAL A 535 12.00 18.97 -23.92
C VAL A 535 12.03 18.89 -22.39
N ARG A 536 11.35 17.89 -21.80
CA ARG A 536 11.41 17.65 -20.35
C ARG A 536 12.81 17.23 -19.92
N HIS A 537 13.42 16.29 -20.63
CA HIS A 537 14.70 15.70 -20.25
C HIS A 537 15.89 16.65 -20.48
N TYR A 538 16.01 17.22 -21.69
CA TYR A 538 17.17 18.02 -22.07
C TYR A 538 17.01 19.50 -21.73
N ASP A 539 15.78 20.04 -21.75
CA ASP A 539 15.53 21.44 -21.45
C ASP A 539 15.03 21.67 -20.02
N GLY A 540 14.73 20.61 -19.25
CA GLY A 540 14.29 20.70 -17.86
C GLY A 540 12.93 21.38 -17.70
N VAL A 541 12.02 21.19 -18.66
CA VAL A 541 10.68 21.82 -18.64
C VAL A 541 9.70 20.99 -17.81
N SER A 542 9.10 21.62 -16.80
CA SER A 542 7.95 21.07 -16.07
C SER A 542 6.65 21.28 -16.84
N CYS A 543 5.75 20.30 -16.84
CA CYS A 543 4.51 20.28 -17.62
C CYS A 543 3.28 20.25 -16.70
N VAL A 544 2.52 21.33 -16.69
CA VAL A 544 1.28 21.49 -15.91
C VAL A 544 0.11 21.63 -16.88
N ALA A 545 -1.05 21.05 -16.55
CA ALA A 545 -2.25 21.12 -17.36
C ALA A 545 -3.47 21.60 -16.56
N VAL A 546 -4.27 22.46 -17.16
CA VAL A 546 -5.64 22.78 -16.74
C VAL A 546 -6.57 22.24 -17.82
N VAL A 547 -7.42 21.29 -17.43
CA VAL A 547 -8.29 20.56 -18.34
C VAL A 547 -9.73 20.90 -18.02
N ASP A 548 -10.44 21.54 -18.95
CA ASP A 548 -11.91 21.55 -18.93
C ASP A 548 -12.42 20.25 -19.54
N GLU A 549 -13.23 19.48 -18.80
CA GLU A 549 -13.77 18.24 -19.33
C GLU A 549 -14.70 18.53 -20.52
N PRO A 550 -14.38 18.06 -21.75
CA PRO A 550 -15.25 18.33 -22.87
C PRO A 550 -16.55 17.54 -22.72
N ALA A 551 -17.68 18.15 -23.11
CA ALA A 551 -19.03 17.60 -22.97
C ALA A 551 -19.25 16.22 -23.62
N TRP A 552 -18.33 15.73 -24.46
CA TRP A 552 -18.39 14.36 -24.98
C TRP A 552 -17.91 13.30 -23.98
N MET A 553 -17.15 13.65 -22.94
CA MET A 553 -16.64 12.69 -21.94
C MET A 553 -17.75 12.12 -21.06
N ASP A 554 -18.76 12.92 -20.70
CA ASP A 554 -19.96 12.48 -19.94
C ASP A 554 -20.81 11.45 -20.69
N HIS A 555 -20.60 11.31 -22.00
CA HIS A 555 -21.37 10.44 -22.88
C HIS A 555 -20.55 9.25 -23.41
N LEU A 556 -19.39 8.96 -22.79
CA LEU A 556 -18.47 7.88 -23.18
C LEU A 556 -18.87 6.48 -22.71
N GLU A 557 -20.11 6.26 -22.23
CA GLU A 557 -20.64 4.92 -21.99
C GLU A 557 -20.59 4.09 -23.29
N GLY A 558 -19.47 3.36 -23.50
CA GLY A 558 -19.18 2.56 -24.68
C GLY A 558 -17.87 2.84 -25.41
N GLU A 559 -17.04 3.83 -25.03
CA GLU A 559 -15.82 4.22 -25.79
C GLU A 559 -14.54 4.35 -24.92
N PRO A 560 -14.15 3.31 -24.14
CA PRO A 560 -13.06 3.36 -23.16
C PRO A 560 -11.65 3.58 -23.74
N HIS A 561 -11.48 3.48 -25.06
CA HIS A 561 -10.20 3.74 -25.72
C HIS A 561 -9.93 5.24 -25.91
N LEU A 562 -10.98 6.05 -26.08
CA LEU A 562 -10.84 7.51 -26.20
C LEU A 562 -10.52 8.14 -24.84
N ALA A 563 -11.23 7.71 -23.79
CA ALA A 563 -10.93 8.12 -22.41
C ALA A 563 -9.47 7.82 -22.08
N ARG A 564 -9.01 6.58 -22.30
CA ARG A 564 -7.61 6.19 -22.08
C ARG A 564 -6.59 7.01 -22.88
N TRP A 565 -6.92 7.39 -24.11
CA TRP A 565 -6.05 8.25 -24.92
C TRP A 565 -5.97 9.67 -24.34
N ALA A 566 -7.13 10.26 -24.03
CA ALA A 566 -7.21 11.59 -23.43
C ALA A 566 -6.49 11.61 -22.08
N ASP A 567 -6.75 10.63 -21.21
CA ASP A 567 -6.09 10.48 -19.91
C ASP A 567 -4.59 10.36 -20.06
N ARG A 568 -4.09 9.48 -20.94
CA ARG A 568 -2.65 9.37 -21.21
C ARG A 568 -2.05 10.70 -21.66
N ALA A 569 -2.72 11.42 -22.57
CA ALA A 569 -2.21 12.69 -23.05
C ALA A 569 -2.15 13.74 -21.94
N TRP A 570 -3.20 13.84 -21.13
CA TRP A 570 -3.25 14.78 -20.02
C TRP A 570 -2.35 14.39 -18.85
N ASP A 571 -2.07 13.10 -18.66
CA ASP A 571 -1.08 12.62 -17.70
C ASP A 571 0.34 13.01 -18.12
N LEU A 572 0.61 13.10 -19.43
CA LEU A 572 1.90 13.55 -19.97
C LEU A 572 2.04 15.08 -19.95
N PHE A 573 1.02 15.82 -20.41
CA PHE A 573 1.04 17.29 -20.41
C PHE A 573 0.83 17.90 -19.01
N GLY A 574 0.21 17.16 -18.10
CA GLY A 574 -0.01 17.54 -16.70
C GLY A 574 0.85 16.72 -15.74
N ALA A 575 1.99 16.19 -16.20
CA ALA A 575 2.86 15.34 -15.40
C ALA A 575 3.30 16.01 -14.09
N ASP A 576 3.38 17.35 -14.05
CA ASP A 576 3.74 18.19 -12.91
C ASP A 576 2.54 18.81 -12.17
N GLY A 577 1.33 18.54 -12.65
CA GLY A 577 0.09 19.01 -12.04
C GLY A 577 -1.03 19.00 -13.07
N ARG A 578 -2.14 18.33 -12.74
CA ARG A 578 -3.37 18.31 -13.54
C ARG A 578 -4.50 18.92 -12.72
N PHE A 579 -5.08 19.99 -13.23
CA PHE A 579 -6.17 20.73 -12.60
C PHE A 579 -7.41 20.68 -13.50
N THR A 580 -8.58 20.72 -12.88
CA THR A 580 -9.84 20.93 -13.61
C THR A 580 -10.00 22.42 -13.90
N ALA A 581 -10.68 22.79 -15.00
CA ALA A 581 -11.05 24.18 -15.21
C ALA A 581 -11.89 24.75 -14.07
N GLY A 582 -11.73 26.05 -13.81
CA GLY A 582 -12.34 26.74 -12.68
C GLY A 582 -11.67 26.48 -11.33
N HIS A 583 -10.51 25.82 -11.32
CA HIS A 583 -9.71 25.67 -10.11
C HIS A 583 -9.17 27.03 -9.63
N ASP A 584 -8.87 27.17 -8.34
CA ASP A 584 -8.28 28.39 -7.80
C ASP A 584 -6.93 28.68 -8.49
N PRO A 585 -6.78 29.81 -9.22
CA PRO A 585 -5.54 30.17 -9.90
C PRO A 585 -4.32 30.22 -8.98
N ARG A 586 -4.51 30.46 -7.67
CA ARG A 586 -3.43 30.44 -6.68
C ARG A 586 -2.85 29.04 -6.47
N ARG A 587 -3.68 27.99 -6.56
CA ARG A 587 -3.22 26.60 -6.46
C ARG A 587 -2.42 26.21 -7.69
N ILE A 588 -2.87 26.62 -8.88
CA ILE A 588 -2.13 26.40 -10.13
C ILE A 588 -0.79 27.15 -10.06
N ALA A 589 -0.80 28.41 -9.60
CA ALA A 589 0.41 29.19 -9.42
C ALA A 589 1.38 28.56 -8.41
N SER A 590 0.87 27.97 -7.32
CA SER A 590 1.69 27.22 -6.36
C SER A 590 2.41 26.05 -7.02
N ALA A 591 1.72 25.24 -7.84
CA ALA A 591 2.37 24.13 -8.57
C ALA A 591 3.42 24.60 -9.57
N VAL A 592 3.20 25.74 -10.23
CA VAL A 592 4.16 26.36 -11.16
C VAL A 592 5.40 26.92 -10.44
N THR A 593 5.26 27.38 -9.20
CA THR A 593 6.31 28.13 -8.49
C THR A 593 7.04 27.32 -7.42
N ALA A 594 6.41 26.29 -6.84
CA ALA A 594 7.00 25.47 -5.80
C ALA A 594 8.34 24.82 -6.21
N PRO A 595 8.50 24.26 -7.44
CA PRO A 595 9.79 23.71 -7.86
C PRO A 595 10.87 24.79 -8.10
N ALA A 596 10.47 26.06 -8.22
CA ALA A 596 11.39 27.18 -8.34
C ALA A 596 11.94 27.65 -6.99
N LEU A 597 11.43 27.20 -5.84
CA LEU A 597 11.96 27.56 -4.52
C LEU A 597 13.31 26.88 -4.28
N CYS A 598 14.31 27.61 -3.76
CA CYS A 598 15.71 27.12 -3.87
C CYS A 598 16.44 26.84 -2.57
N LEU A 599 16.21 27.61 -1.50
CA LEU A 599 17.06 27.51 -0.30
C LEU A 599 16.23 27.65 0.96
N PRO A 600 16.36 26.76 1.96
CA PRO A 600 15.77 26.97 3.27
C PRO A 600 16.32 28.27 3.89
N GLU A 601 15.46 29.15 4.41
CA GLU A 601 15.92 30.42 5.01
C GLU A 601 16.82 30.18 6.24
N ASP A 602 16.64 29.04 6.93
CA ASP A 602 17.41 28.59 8.08
C ASP A 602 18.60 27.68 7.73
N GLY A 603 18.80 27.38 6.43
CA GLY A 603 19.84 26.47 5.94
C GLY A 603 19.59 24.98 6.22
N ALA A 604 18.45 24.60 6.82
CA ALA A 604 18.14 23.20 7.11
C ALA A 604 17.46 22.54 5.91
N PRO A 605 17.99 21.44 5.34
CA PRO A 605 17.41 20.83 4.15
C PRO A 605 16.03 20.25 4.44
N ILE A 606 15.12 20.33 3.47
CA ILE A 606 13.92 19.49 3.44
C ILE A 606 14.39 18.05 3.27
N ARG A 607 14.16 17.25 4.32
CA ARG A 607 14.46 15.83 4.31
C ARG A 607 13.26 14.97 3.99
N LEU A 608 12.01 15.42 4.17
CA LEU A 608 10.84 14.60 3.86
C LEU A 608 10.52 14.64 2.37
N VAL A 609 9.94 13.56 1.85
CA VAL A 609 9.30 13.58 0.51
C VAL A 609 8.21 14.65 0.45
N VAL A 610 7.94 15.16 -0.75
CA VAL A 610 6.92 16.17 -1.02
C VAL A 610 5.74 15.54 -1.78
N PRO A 611 4.48 15.96 -1.52
CA PRO A 611 3.34 15.57 -2.34
C PRO A 611 3.58 15.83 -3.84
N ASP A 612 3.25 14.86 -4.67
CA ASP A 612 3.23 15.02 -6.13
C ASP A 612 1.78 15.00 -6.62
N GLY A 613 1.29 16.12 -7.15
CA GLY A 613 -0.09 16.28 -7.65
C GLY A 613 -1.08 16.97 -6.68
N ALA A 614 -2.35 17.03 -7.09
CA ALA A 614 -3.39 17.82 -6.44
C ALA A 614 -3.66 17.42 -4.98
N SER A 615 -3.71 18.41 -4.10
CA SER A 615 -3.73 18.31 -2.63
C SER A 615 -4.95 17.62 -1.99
N ALA A 616 -5.92 17.13 -2.76
CA ALA A 616 -7.20 16.64 -2.22
C ALA A 616 -7.06 15.37 -1.36
N GLU A 617 -6.01 14.58 -1.58
CA GLU A 617 -5.73 13.35 -0.81
C GLU A 617 -4.80 13.58 0.38
N TRP A 618 -4.20 14.77 0.49
CA TRP A 618 -3.29 15.16 1.54
C TRP A 618 -4.03 16.00 2.57
N LEU A 619 -4.09 15.51 3.81
CA LEU A 619 -4.74 16.24 4.89
C LEU A 619 -3.74 17.21 5.52
N HIS A 620 -4.01 18.51 5.33
CA HIS A 620 -3.38 19.57 6.12
C HIS A 620 -4.01 19.56 7.51
N GLU A 621 -3.18 19.44 8.55
CA GLU A 621 -3.64 19.66 9.91
C GLU A 621 -3.45 21.14 10.27
N ALA A 622 -4.39 21.69 11.03
CA ALA A 622 -4.28 23.05 11.54
C ALA A 622 -2.95 23.20 12.30
N ALA A 623 -2.17 24.23 11.98
CA ALA A 623 -0.97 24.58 12.71
C ALA A 623 -1.32 24.72 14.21
N GLY A 624 -0.78 23.81 15.02
CA GLY A 624 -0.88 23.85 16.48
C GLY A 624 0.10 24.83 17.08
#